data_AF-M1XL17-F1
#
_entry.id   AF-M1XL17-F1
#
_cell.length_a   1.000
_cell.length_b   1.000
_cell.length_c   1.000
_cell.angle_alpha   90.00
_cell.angle_beta   90.00
_cell.angle_gamma   90.00
#
_symmetry.space_group_name_H-M   'P 1'
#
loop_
_entity.id
_entity.type
_entity.pdbx_description
1 polymer ?
#
loop_
_entity_poly.entity_id
_entity_poly.type
_entity_poly.pdbx_seq_one_letter_code
_entity_poly.pdbx_strand_id
1 'polypeptide(L)'
;MALFDSLLDPADNETVAAVALAVAGAERDLHGAIQAHYEALGVEPPDDRPPVDARVEQLRRLVRHHVEGDLWGYFLAEAAPEGLERPEEVRAFAGLDDDAWADRLDALADAAPEGAGGTARERADTVVRSRFGVDLETFETQVVDWRPERTLRRAIRGPIDDDVERLRAATDAIEHSK
;
A
#
# COMPACT_ATOMS: atom_id res chain seq x y z
N MET A 1 -30.74 22.51 2.43
CA MET A 1 -29.31 22.72 2.68
C MET A 1 -28.63 21.35 2.54
N ALA A 2 -28.62 20.78 1.33
CA ALA A 2 -28.22 19.38 1.10
C ALA A 2 -27.61 19.16 -0.30
N LEU A 3 -28.13 19.86 -1.32
CA LEU A 3 -27.61 19.80 -2.69
C LEU A 3 -26.26 20.51 -2.89
N PHE A 4 -25.92 21.51 -2.05
CA PHE A 4 -24.66 22.22 -2.15
C PHE A 4 -23.51 21.50 -1.42
N ASP A 5 -23.77 20.74 -0.36
CA ASP A 5 -22.73 19.94 0.32
C ASP A 5 -22.32 18.71 -0.51
N SER A 6 -23.26 18.09 -1.24
CA SER A 6 -22.97 16.99 -2.19
C SER A 6 -22.13 17.44 -3.40
N LEU A 7 -22.14 18.74 -3.74
CA LEU A 7 -21.24 19.33 -4.74
C LEU A 7 -19.85 19.66 -4.17
N LEU A 8 -19.69 19.64 -2.85
CA LEU A 8 -18.47 20.03 -2.14
C LEU A 8 -17.68 18.85 -1.58
N ASP A 9 -18.29 17.68 -1.34
CA ASP A 9 -17.55 16.42 -1.12
C ASP A 9 -17.54 15.56 -2.40
N PRO A 10 -16.45 15.59 -3.19
CA PRO A 10 -16.34 14.76 -4.39
C PRO A 10 -16.47 13.27 -4.13
N ALA A 11 -16.23 12.78 -2.90
CA ALA A 11 -16.45 11.39 -2.55
C ALA A 11 -17.93 11.02 -2.41
N ASP A 12 -18.83 12.00 -2.21
CA ASP A 12 -20.29 11.83 -2.17
C ASP A 12 -20.97 12.08 -3.51
N ASN A 13 -20.18 12.22 -4.59
CA ASN A 13 -20.70 12.34 -5.95
C ASN A 13 -21.15 10.97 -6.48
N GLU A 14 -22.40 10.89 -6.97
CA GLU A 14 -22.96 9.68 -7.61
C GLU A 14 -22.08 9.15 -8.75
N THR A 15 -21.40 10.03 -9.49
CA THR A 15 -20.47 9.64 -10.56
C THR A 15 -19.25 8.91 -10.01
N VAL A 16 -18.69 9.39 -8.88
CA VAL A 16 -17.56 8.72 -8.22
C VAL A 16 -17.99 7.37 -7.66
N ALA A 17 -19.18 7.30 -7.06
CA ALA A 17 -19.74 6.03 -6.57
C ALA A 17 -19.96 5.03 -7.70
N ALA A 18 -20.51 5.45 -8.84
CA ALA A 18 -20.74 4.59 -10.00
C ALA A 18 -19.43 4.07 -10.61
N VAL A 19 -18.42 4.94 -10.76
CA VAL A 19 -17.09 4.53 -11.25
C VAL A 19 -16.40 3.59 -10.26
N ALA A 20 -16.45 3.90 -8.96
CA ALA A 20 -15.89 3.03 -7.92
C ALA A 20 -16.55 1.64 -7.93
N LEU A 21 -17.87 1.58 -8.09
CA LEU A 21 -18.61 0.32 -8.21
C LEU A 21 -18.20 -0.47 -9.45
N ALA A 22 -18.05 0.20 -10.60
CA ALA A 22 -17.60 -0.45 -11.83
C ALA A 22 -16.19 -1.04 -11.69
N VAL A 23 -15.26 -0.29 -11.07
CA VAL A 23 -13.89 -0.76 -10.82
C VAL A 23 -13.89 -1.93 -9.84
N ALA A 24 -14.56 -1.81 -8.70
CA ALA A 24 -14.63 -2.87 -7.69
C ALA A 24 -15.30 -4.14 -8.24
N GLY A 25 -16.33 -4.00 -9.08
CA GLY A 25 -16.95 -5.13 -9.78
C GLY A 25 -15.98 -5.81 -10.74
N ALA A 26 -15.26 -5.05 -11.56
CA ALA A 26 -14.26 -5.61 -12.48
C ALA A 26 -13.11 -6.32 -11.74
N GLU A 27 -12.63 -5.76 -10.63
CA GLU A 27 -11.61 -6.39 -9.77
C GLU A 27 -12.10 -7.71 -9.16
N ARG A 28 -13.36 -7.78 -8.76
CA ARG A 28 -13.98 -9.01 -8.25
C ARG A 28 -14.09 -10.07 -9.33
N ASP A 29 -14.58 -9.70 -10.51
CA ASP A 29 -14.76 -10.62 -11.63
C ASP A 29 -13.40 -11.21 -12.07
N LEU A 30 -12.36 -10.37 -12.14
CA LEU A 30 -11.00 -10.82 -12.42
C LEU A 30 -10.49 -11.79 -11.36
N HIS A 31 -10.66 -11.45 -10.09
CA HIS A 31 -10.19 -12.30 -8.99
C HIS A 31 -10.90 -13.65 -8.96
N GLY A 32 -12.22 -13.67 -9.18
CA GLY A 32 -12.99 -14.91 -9.27
C GLY A 32 -12.56 -15.79 -10.46
N ALA A 33 -12.20 -15.19 -11.60
CA ALA A 33 -11.63 -15.92 -12.73
C ALA A 33 -10.27 -16.55 -12.39
N ILE A 34 -9.45 -15.88 -11.56
CA ILE A 34 -8.16 -16.40 -11.10
C ILE A 34 -8.35 -17.53 -10.11
N GLN A 35 -9.25 -17.42 -9.14
CA GLN A 35 -9.57 -18.53 -8.23
C GLN A 35 -10.03 -19.76 -9.01
N ALA A 36 -10.94 -19.60 -9.97
CA ALA A 36 -11.38 -20.69 -10.84
C ALA A 36 -10.22 -21.31 -11.66
N HIS A 37 -9.24 -20.49 -12.08
CA HIS A 37 -8.06 -20.99 -12.77
C HIS A 37 -7.17 -21.84 -11.85
N TYR A 38 -6.93 -21.39 -10.62
CA TYR A 38 -6.17 -22.14 -9.61
C TYR A 38 -6.84 -23.47 -9.26
N GLU A 39 -8.16 -23.44 -9.02
CA GLU A 39 -8.95 -24.65 -8.77
C GLU A 39 -8.84 -25.65 -9.93
N ALA A 40 -8.91 -25.18 -11.19
CA ALA A 40 -8.77 -26.02 -12.37
C ALA A 40 -7.37 -26.65 -12.50
N LEU A 41 -6.33 -26.01 -11.95
CA LEU A 41 -4.97 -26.54 -11.86
C LEU A 41 -4.77 -27.48 -10.66
N GLY A 42 -5.75 -27.60 -9.77
CA GLY A 42 -5.63 -28.37 -8.53
C GLY A 42 -4.68 -27.72 -7.52
N VAL A 43 -4.46 -26.40 -7.62
CA VAL A 43 -3.65 -25.61 -6.69
C VAL A 43 -4.58 -24.85 -5.77
N GLU A 44 -4.15 -24.64 -4.52
CA GLU A 44 -4.91 -23.84 -3.55
C GLU A 44 -5.16 -22.42 -4.10
N PRO A 45 -6.43 -22.00 -4.25
CA PRO A 45 -6.75 -20.68 -4.76
C PRO A 45 -6.33 -19.58 -3.77
N PRO A 46 -6.13 -18.34 -4.25
CA PRO A 46 -5.87 -17.21 -3.37
C PRO A 46 -7.08 -16.90 -2.48
N ASP A 47 -6.81 -16.34 -1.29
CA ASP A 47 -7.83 -15.86 -0.35
C ASP A 47 -8.78 -14.84 -0.98
N ASP A 48 -10.02 -14.85 -0.49
CA ASP A 48 -11.06 -13.91 -0.91
C ASP A 48 -10.67 -12.45 -0.63
N ARG A 49 -11.07 -11.58 -1.57
CA ARG A 49 -10.96 -10.13 -1.43
C ARG A 49 -12.02 -9.54 -0.51
N PRO A 50 -11.79 -8.30 -0.02
CA PRO A 50 -12.85 -7.52 0.61
C PRO A 50 -14.11 -7.47 -0.27
N PRO A 51 -15.31 -7.46 0.35
CA PRO A 51 -16.56 -7.29 -0.39
C PRO A 51 -16.55 -6.03 -1.26
N VAL A 52 -17.30 -6.05 -2.37
CA VAL A 52 -17.40 -4.94 -3.34
C VAL A 52 -17.71 -3.61 -2.63
N ASP A 53 -18.66 -3.59 -1.71
CA ASP A 53 -19.05 -2.37 -1.00
C ASP A 53 -17.90 -1.77 -0.15
N ALA A 54 -17.09 -2.64 0.47
CA ALA A 54 -15.91 -2.19 1.21
C ALA A 54 -14.86 -1.61 0.27
N ARG A 55 -14.66 -2.23 -0.91
CA ARG A 55 -13.74 -1.72 -1.93
C ARG A 55 -14.23 -0.40 -2.54
N VAL A 56 -15.53 -0.24 -2.76
CA VAL A 56 -16.14 1.03 -3.19
C VAL A 56 -15.85 2.13 -2.18
N GLU A 57 -16.03 1.86 -0.89
CA GLU A 57 -15.76 2.85 0.14
C GLU A 57 -14.27 3.22 0.23
N GLN A 58 -13.38 2.25 0.05
CA GLN A 58 -11.94 2.50 -0.04
C GLN A 58 -11.59 3.41 -1.22
N LEU A 59 -12.18 3.18 -2.41
CA LEU A 59 -11.98 4.03 -3.59
C LEU A 59 -12.55 5.44 -3.40
N ARG A 60 -13.67 5.59 -2.70
CA ARG A 60 -14.24 6.90 -2.35
C ARG A 60 -13.33 7.65 -1.39
N ARG A 61 -12.77 6.97 -0.40
CA ARG A 61 -11.76 7.51 0.53
C ARG A 61 -10.51 7.98 -0.22
N LEU A 62 -10.03 7.21 -1.20
CA LEU A 62 -8.93 7.61 -2.07
C LEU A 62 -9.22 8.92 -2.79
N VAL A 63 -10.42 9.07 -3.37
CA VAL A 63 -10.83 10.30 -4.05
C VAL A 63 -10.89 11.48 -3.08
N ARG A 64 -11.44 11.29 -1.88
CA ARG A 64 -11.48 12.33 -0.83
C ARG A 64 -10.07 12.84 -0.52
N HIS A 65 -9.17 11.94 -0.12
CA HIS A 65 -7.79 12.29 0.20
C HIS A 65 -7.04 12.90 -0.98
N HIS A 66 -7.30 12.46 -2.21
CA HIS A 66 -6.69 13.05 -3.39
C HIS A 66 -7.13 14.51 -3.58
N VAL A 67 -8.43 14.81 -3.42
CA VAL A 67 -8.95 16.17 -3.58
C VAL A 67 -8.51 17.09 -2.43
N GLU A 68 -8.43 16.56 -1.21
CA GLU A 68 -7.93 17.30 -0.04
C GLU A 68 -6.41 17.53 -0.09
N GLY A 69 -5.71 16.88 -1.01
CA GLY A 69 -4.25 16.95 -1.11
C GLY A 69 -3.52 16.14 -0.02
N ASP A 70 -4.20 15.20 0.62
CA ASP A 70 -3.70 14.38 1.72
C ASP A 70 -3.63 12.88 1.37
N LEU A 71 -2.89 12.55 0.29
CA LEU A 71 -2.62 11.14 -0.05
C LEU A 71 -1.73 10.44 0.99
N TRP A 72 -1.07 11.19 1.88
CA TRP A 72 -0.35 10.61 3.02
C TRP A 72 -1.33 10.03 4.04
N GLY A 73 -2.39 10.75 4.40
CA GLY A 73 -3.45 10.23 5.26
C GLY A 73 -4.10 8.97 4.68
N TYR A 74 -4.33 8.94 3.36
CA TYR A 74 -4.79 7.71 2.70
C TYR A 74 -3.79 6.56 2.87
N PHE A 75 -2.50 6.82 2.62
CA PHE A 75 -1.45 5.80 2.80
C PHE A 75 -1.48 5.24 4.22
N LEU A 76 -1.51 6.10 5.24
CA LEU A 76 -1.57 5.67 6.65
C LEU A 76 -2.80 4.82 6.97
N ALA A 77 -3.95 5.14 6.37
CA ALA A 77 -5.21 4.45 6.64
C ALA A 77 -5.33 3.09 5.92
N GLU A 78 -4.76 2.97 4.72
CA GLU A 78 -5.08 1.86 3.79
C GLU A 78 -3.87 1.05 3.28
N ALA A 79 -2.67 1.62 3.34
CA ALA A 79 -1.50 1.06 2.65
C ALA A 79 -0.20 1.04 3.46
N ALA A 80 -0.21 1.63 4.66
CA ALA A 80 0.93 1.62 5.56
C ALA A 80 1.26 0.18 5.97
N PRO A 81 2.54 -0.15 6.13
CA PRO A 81 2.94 -1.47 6.60
C PRO A 81 2.33 -1.77 7.97
N GLU A 82 1.94 -3.02 8.17
CA GLU A 82 1.42 -3.46 9.46
C GLU A 82 2.45 -3.22 10.57
N GLY A 83 1.97 -2.76 11.73
CA GLY A 83 2.83 -2.45 12.87
C GLY A 83 3.58 -1.12 12.78
N LEU A 84 3.33 -0.29 11.75
CA LEU A 84 3.90 1.06 11.70
C LEU A 84 3.46 1.90 12.90
N GLU A 85 4.42 2.36 13.69
CA GLU A 85 4.21 3.21 14.84
C GLU A 85 4.60 4.67 14.57
N ARG A 86 4.05 5.60 15.37
CA ARG A 86 4.38 7.04 15.34
C ARG A 86 4.23 7.69 13.95
N PRO A 87 3.06 7.55 13.29
CA PRO A 87 2.87 7.97 11.89
C PRO A 87 3.18 9.46 11.62
N GLU A 88 2.96 10.34 12.60
CA GLU A 88 3.28 11.76 12.51
C GLU A 88 4.79 12.02 12.37
N GLU A 89 5.62 11.22 13.04
CA GLU A 89 7.08 11.34 12.92
C GLU A 89 7.61 10.70 11.65
N VAL A 90 6.98 9.60 11.23
CA VAL A 90 7.30 8.87 9.99
C VAL A 90 7.14 9.78 8.77
N ARG A 91 6.19 10.73 8.78
CA ARG A 91 5.97 11.67 7.67
C ARG A 91 7.22 12.44 7.27
N ALA A 92 8.12 12.73 8.22
CA ALA A 92 9.35 13.47 7.97
C ALA A 92 10.36 12.71 7.08
N PHE A 93 10.20 11.39 6.96
CA PHE A 93 11.04 10.53 6.11
C PHE A 93 10.42 10.29 4.73
N ALA A 94 9.13 10.60 4.58
CA ALA A 94 8.42 10.30 3.35
C ALA A 94 8.78 11.27 2.23
N GLY A 95 9.22 10.74 1.10
CA GLY A 95 9.57 11.58 -0.05
C GLY A 95 11.03 11.96 -0.15
N LEU A 96 11.89 11.52 0.78
CA LEU A 96 13.31 11.92 0.78
C LEU A 96 14.01 11.41 -0.50
N ASP A 97 14.98 12.19 -0.95
CA ASP A 97 15.95 11.77 -1.96
C ASP A 97 17.09 10.96 -1.32
N ASP A 98 17.92 10.34 -2.15
CA ASP A 98 18.96 9.40 -1.72
C ASP A 98 19.97 10.07 -0.76
N ASP A 99 20.35 11.32 -1.03
CA ASP A 99 21.31 12.08 -0.21
C ASP A 99 20.71 12.43 1.16
N ALA A 100 19.48 12.99 1.18
CA ALA A 100 18.80 13.31 2.42
C ALA A 100 18.47 12.05 3.23
N TRP A 101 18.19 10.93 2.57
CA TRP A 101 18.02 9.64 3.25
C TRP A 101 19.33 9.14 3.84
N ALA A 102 20.45 9.21 3.12
CA ALA A 102 21.76 8.80 3.64
C ALA A 102 22.13 9.56 4.92
N ASP A 103 21.95 10.88 4.94
CA ASP A 103 22.19 11.71 6.14
C ASP A 103 21.29 11.28 7.33
N ARG A 104 20.04 10.94 7.06
CA ARG A 104 19.09 10.47 8.08
C ARG A 104 19.43 9.08 8.57
N LEU A 105 19.90 8.20 7.69
CA LEU A 105 20.31 6.85 8.01
C LEU A 105 21.52 6.87 8.96
N ASP A 106 22.52 7.72 8.69
CA ASP A 106 23.67 7.91 9.57
C ASP A 106 23.24 8.45 10.95
N ALA A 107 22.34 9.44 10.98
CA ALA A 107 21.80 9.95 12.25
C ALA A 107 21.01 8.87 13.04
N LEU A 108 20.29 7.99 12.35
CA LEU A 108 19.62 6.84 12.98
C LEU A 108 20.64 5.82 13.50
N ALA A 109 21.71 5.57 12.74
CA ALA A 109 22.78 4.66 13.15
C ALA A 109 23.55 5.17 14.37
N ASP A 110 23.75 6.48 14.48
CA ASP A 110 24.41 7.13 15.62
C ASP A 110 23.52 7.17 16.87
N ALA A 111 22.20 7.16 16.70
CA ALA A 111 21.23 7.08 17.79
C ALA A 111 21.03 5.66 18.34
N ALA A 112 21.67 4.65 17.74
CA ALA A 112 21.52 3.27 18.16
C ALA A 112 22.16 3.01 19.54
N PRO A 113 21.57 2.13 20.37
CA PRO A 113 22.14 1.79 21.66
C PRO A 113 23.51 1.12 21.50
N GLU A 114 24.39 1.30 22.50
CA GLU A 114 25.71 0.66 22.51
C GLU A 114 25.58 -0.87 22.34
N GLY A 115 26.35 -1.43 21.41
CA GLY A 115 26.32 -2.86 21.08
C GLY A 115 25.25 -3.28 20.07
N ALA A 116 24.45 -2.35 19.53
CA ALA A 116 23.62 -2.63 18.36
C ALA A 116 24.50 -2.81 17.11
N GLY A 117 24.39 -3.96 16.43
CA GLY A 117 24.92 -4.19 15.07
C GLY A 117 26.44 -4.05 14.87
N GLY A 118 26.94 -4.57 13.76
CA GLY A 118 28.33 -4.35 13.30
C GLY A 118 28.44 -3.19 12.31
N THR A 119 27.35 -2.87 11.61
CA THR A 119 27.31 -1.87 10.53
C THR A 119 26.35 -0.72 10.84
N ALA A 120 26.52 0.42 10.16
CA ALA A 120 25.59 1.56 10.28
C ALA A 120 24.15 1.17 9.92
N ARG A 121 23.97 0.32 8.90
CA ARG A 121 22.66 -0.17 8.46
C ARG A 121 21.97 -1.04 9.51
N GLU A 122 22.69 -1.96 10.16
CA GLU A 122 22.14 -2.78 11.25
C GLU A 122 21.80 -1.95 12.49
N ARG A 123 22.60 -0.92 12.79
CA ARG A 123 22.32 0.04 13.85
C ARG A 123 21.06 0.84 13.56
N ALA A 124 20.94 1.39 12.36
CA ALA A 124 19.76 2.11 11.92
C ALA A 124 18.52 1.20 11.94
N ASP A 125 18.62 -0.05 11.47
CA ASP A 125 17.51 -1.03 11.53
C ASP A 125 17.05 -1.28 12.97
N THR A 126 17.98 -1.41 13.93
CA THR A 126 17.64 -1.54 15.35
C THR A 126 16.81 -0.34 15.84
N VAL A 127 17.18 0.87 15.44
CA VAL A 127 16.46 2.10 15.81
C VAL A 127 15.10 2.18 15.11
N VAL A 128 15.03 1.88 13.81
CA VAL A 128 13.78 1.90 13.04
C VAL A 128 12.78 0.91 13.60
N ARG A 129 13.19 -0.34 13.87
CA ARG A 129 12.31 -1.36 14.49
C ARG A 129 11.80 -0.94 15.86
N SER A 130 12.70 -0.43 16.70
CA SER A 130 12.36 0.01 18.06
C SER A 130 11.45 1.24 18.08
N ARG A 131 11.62 2.16 17.13
CA ARG A 131 10.93 3.46 17.12
C ARG A 131 9.64 3.46 16.29
N PHE A 132 9.63 2.74 15.18
CA PHE A 132 8.59 2.79 14.14
C PHE A 132 7.93 1.42 13.92
N GLY A 133 8.35 0.37 14.63
CA GLY A 133 7.68 -0.95 14.62
C GLY A 133 7.91 -1.81 13.37
N VAL A 134 8.61 -1.28 12.35
CA VAL A 134 8.91 -1.98 11.09
C VAL A 134 10.41 -2.11 10.88
N ASP A 135 10.84 -3.08 10.06
CA ASP A 135 12.25 -3.20 9.68
C ASP A 135 12.69 -2.09 8.70
N LEU A 136 14.00 -1.89 8.58
CA LEU A 136 14.58 -0.84 7.74
C LEU A 136 14.23 -1.00 6.26
N GLU A 137 14.18 -2.21 5.74
CA GLU A 137 13.88 -2.46 4.32
C GLU A 137 12.42 -2.10 4.00
N THR A 138 11.50 -2.49 4.87
CA THR A 138 10.08 -2.08 4.80
C THR A 138 9.95 -0.57 4.92
N PHE A 139 10.68 0.05 5.86
CA PHE A 139 10.66 1.50 6.06
C PHE A 139 11.17 2.25 4.82
N GLU A 140 12.29 1.84 4.25
CA GLU A 140 12.84 2.44 3.03
C GLU A 140 11.84 2.30 1.87
N THR A 141 11.35 1.09 1.63
CA THR A 141 10.50 0.79 0.47
C THR A 141 9.12 1.45 0.55
N GLN A 142 8.53 1.54 1.74
CA GLN A 142 7.15 2.00 1.92
C GLN A 142 7.06 3.46 2.36
N VAL A 143 8.02 3.94 3.18
CA VAL A 143 8.03 5.30 3.72
C VAL A 143 8.98 6.19 2.94
N VAL A 144 10.27 5.86 2.86
CA VAL A 144 11.27 6.76 2.24
C VAL A 144 10.97 6.97 0.75
N ASP A 145 10.73 5.86 0.06
CA ASP A 145 10.31 5.80 -1.34
C ASP A 145 8.86 6.21 -1.58
N TRP A 146 8.13 6.62 -0.54
CA TRP A 146 6.75 7.06 -0.68
C TRP A 146 6.66 8.24 -1.63
N ARG A 147 5.73 8.16 -2.58
CA ARG A 147 5.36 9.26 -3.48
C ARG A 147 3.83 9.27 -3.64
N PRO A 148 3.18 10.46 -3.75
CA PRO A 148 1.73 10.55 -3.92
C PRO A 148 1.22 9.75 -5.13
N GLU A 149 1.93 9.81 -6.25
CA GLU A 149 1.58 9.14 -7.49
C GLU A 149 1.68 7.62 -7.34
N ARG A 150 2.65 7.14 -6.55
CA ARG A 150 2.81 5.71 -6.23
C ARG A 150 1.65 5.22 -5.36
N THR A 151 1.20 6.03 -4.40
CA THR A 151 0.03 5.71 -3.56
C THR A 151 -1.23 5.61 -4.40
N LEU A 152 -1.50 6.60 -5.25
CA LEU A 152 -2.64 6.59 -6.15
C LEU A 152 -2.62 5.37 -7.08
N ARG A 153 -1.46 5.12 -7.71
CA ARG A 153 -1.27 3.97 -8.60
C ARG A 153 -1.49 2.66 -7.87
N ARG A 154 -0.91 2.48 -6.68
CA ARG A 154 -1.06 1.25 -5.89
C ARG A 154 -2.50 1.05 -5.42
N ALA A 155 -3.18 2.11 -5.01
CA ALA A 155 -4.57 2.03 -4.57
C ALA A 155 -5.51 1.56 -5.69
N ILE A 156 -5.26 1.98 -6.94
CA ILE A 156 -6.09 1.61 -8.11
C ILE A 156 -5.63 0.29 -8.73
N ARG A 157 -4.32 0.11 -8.91
CA ARG A 157 -3.76 -0.99 -9.70
C ARG A 157 -3.29 -2.17 -8.85
N GLY A 158 -3.06 -1.96 -7.54
CA GLY A 158 -2.55 -2.98 -6.62
C GLY A 158 -3.30 -4.31 -6.71
N PRO A 159 -4.64 -4.33 -6.59
CA PRO A 159 -5.39 -5.57 -6.74
C PRO A 159 -5.16 -6.27 -8.09
N ILE A 160 -5.07 -5.51 -9.18
CA ILE A 160 -4.81 -6.08 -10.51
C ILE A 160 -3.38 -6.62 -10.59
N ASP A 161 -2.39 -5.89 -10.07
CA ASP A 161 -0.99 -6.31 -10.07
C ASP A 161 -0.79 -7.58 -9.23
N ASP A 162 -1.43 -7.70 -8.05
CA ASP A 162 -1.39 -8.92 -7.24
C ASP A 162 -1.95 -10.13 -8.01
N ASP A 163 -3.03 -9.92 -8.76
CA ASP A 163 -3.66 -10.95 -9.59
C ASP A 163 -2.77 -11.36 -10.79
N VAL A 164 -2.08 -10.41 -11.39
CA VAL A 164 -1.08 -10.68 -12.44
C VAL A 164 0.10 -11.47 -11.88
N GLU A 165 0.58 -11.14 -10.67
CA GLU A 165 1.66 -11.89 -10.01
C GLU A 165 1.25 -13.32 -9.68
N ARG A 166 0.02 -13.52 -9.19
CA ARG A 166 -0.55 -14.86 -9.00
C ARG A 166 -0.57 -15.67 -10.30
N LEU A 167 -1.07 -15.09 -11.38
CA LEU A 167 -1.09 -15.76 -12.69
C LEU A 167 0.32 -16.16 -13.16
N ARG A 168 1.33 -15.29 -12.96
CA ARG A 168 2.73 -15.62 -13.28
C ARG A 168 3.23 -16.77 -12.41
N ALA A 169 3.01 -16.72 -11.11
CA ALA A 169 3.43 -17.79 -10.20
C ALA A 169 2.79 -19.15 -10.54
N ALA A 170 1.50 -19.17 -10.88
CA ALA A 170 0.80 -20.37 -11.35
C ALA A 170 1.38 -20.88 -12.68
N THR A 171 1.71 -19.98 -13.61
CA THR A 171 2.32 -20.32 -14.90
C THR A 171 3.70 -20.94 -14.72
N ASP A 172 4.55 -20.29 -13.92
CA ASP A 172 5.90 -20.78 -13.62
C ASP A 172 5.85 -22.16 -12.96
N ALA A 173 4.90 -22.39 -12.04
CA ALA A 173 4.72 -23.70 -11.40
C ALA A 173 4.40 -24.81 -12.41
N ILE A 174 3.59 -24.54 -13.43
CA ILE A 174 3.28 -25.51 -14.51
C ILE A 174 4.48 -25.76 -15.41
N GLU A 175 5.24 -24.72 -15.75
CA GLU A 175 6.43 -24.86 -16.61
C GLU A 175 7.52 -25.71 -15.94
N HIS A 176 7.66 -25.60 -14.62
CA HIS A 176 8.67 -26.33 -13.85
C HIS A 176 8.17 -27.69 -13.32
N SER A 177 6.88 -28.02 -13.48
CA SER A 177 6.34 -29.35 -13.13
C SER A 177 6.44 -30.38 -14.27
N LYS A 178 7.02 -30.00 -15.42
CA LYS A 178 7.25 -30.85 -16.59
C LYS A 178 8.68 -31.35 -16.64
#